data_AF-A0A5J6WWS9-F1
#
_entry.id   AF-A0A5J6WWS9-F1
#
_cell.length_a   1.000
_cell.length_b   1.000
_cell.length_c   1.000
_cell.angle_alpha   90.00
_cell.angle_beta   90.00
_cell.angle_gamma   90.00
#
_symmetry.space_group_name_H-M   'P 1'
#
loop_
_entity.id
_entity.type
_entity.pdbx_description
1 polymer ?
#
loop_
_entity_poly.entity_id
_entity_poly.type
_entity_poly.pdbx_seq_one_letter_code
_entity_poly.pdbx_strand_id
1 'polypeptide(L)'
;MSSHSKLDAIGRNQSAYMLETASDYLRAAKVIWLQPNLQSVAMVNAAIAIEIILKSFLSQPTNNMRKGTVGEQYEIKKKVHLFNDIAARIDRDIYDKLNFSRYCSFFEKNKALFVESRYPYEPSSRGSFNDEAIHVGIEIFNATMRWYKETGNEDPWVKAYPDVAGGPV
;
A
#
# COMPACT_ATOMS: atom_id res chain seq x y z
N MET A 1 -18.23 32.63 -1.89
CA MET A 1 -17.15 31.68 -2.27
C MET A 1 -16.62 31.07 -0.98
N SER A 2 -17.09 29.87 -0.62
CA SER A 2 -16.76 29.24 0.65
C SER A 2 -15.36 28.61 0.58
N SER A 3 -14.48 29.01 1.49
CA SER A 3 -13.08 28.56 1.59
C SER A 3 -12.93 27.18 2.24
N HIS A 4 -14.00 26.42 2.41
CA HIS A 4 -13.98 25.12 3.09
C HIS A 4 -13.68 23.92 2.18
N SER A 5 -13.63 24.07 0.85
CA SER A 5 -13.53 22.90 -0.06
C SER A 5 -12.15 22.26 -0.23
N LYS A 6 -11.08 22.79 0.38
CA LYS A 6 -9.69 22.33 0.13
C LYS A 6 -9.10 21.41 1.20
N LEU A 7 -9.75 21.24 2.35
CA LEU A 7 -9.29 20.37 3.45
C LEU A 7 -10.04 19.03 3.53
N ASP A 8 -11.19 18.89 2.86
CA ASP A 8 -12.13 17.77 3.03
C ASP A 8 -11.86 16.52 2.16
N ALA A 9 -10.65 16.35 1.59
CA ALA A 9 -10.37 15.27 0.63
C ALA A 9 -9.00 14.61 0.72
N ILE A 10 -8.17 14.92 1.73
CA ILE A 10 -6.89 14.24 1.91
C ILE A 10 -7.17 12.85 2.51
N GLY A 11 -6.65 11.78 1.92
CA GLY A 11 -6.85 10.42 2.44
C GLY A 11 -8.02 9.65 1.83
N ARG A 12 -8.68 10.20 0.79
CA ARG A 12 -9.77 9.54 0.06
C ARG A 12 -9.43 9.16 -1.38
N ASN A 13 -8.16 9.28 -1.77
CA ASN A 13 -7.77 9.04 -3.16
C ASN A 13 -7.85 7.55 -3.52
N GLN A 14 -8.07 7.29 -4.80
CA GLN A 14 -8.10 5.95 -5.36
C GLN A 14 -7.09 5.82 -6.49
N SER A 15 -5.83 5.62 -6.12
CA SER A 15 -4.70 5.57 -7.04
C SER A 15 -4.55 4.14 -7.59
N ALA A 16 -5.36 3.78 -8.59
CA ALA A 16 -5.48 2.40 -9.10
C ALA A 16 -4.14 1.77 -9.52
N TYR A 17 -3.31 2.50 -10.26
CA TYR A 17 -2.00 1.98 -10.69
C TYR A 17 -1.04 1.74 -9.52
N MET A 18 -1.19 2.47 -8.40
CA MET A 18 -0.44 2.14 -7.17
C MET A 18 -0.92 0.82 -6.57
N LEU A 19 -2.22 0.56 -6.58
CA LEU A 19 -2.78 -0.70 -6.07
C LEU A 19 -2.35 -1.88 -6.94
N GLU A 20 -2.34 -1.72 -8.27
CA GLU A 20 -1.75 -2.68 -9.21
C GLU A 20 -0.28 -2.97 -8.87
N THR A 21 0.52 -1.92 -8.70
CA THR A 21 1.93 -2.07 -8.30
C THR A 21 2.07 -2.81 -6.97
N ALA A 22 1.24 -2.51 -5.97
CA ALA A 22 1.27 -3.20 -4.68
C ALA A 22 0.92 -4.70 -4.79
N SER A 23 -0.02 -5.05 -5.69
CA SER A 23 -0.33 -6.45 -6.00
C SER A 23 0.89 -7.21 -6.50
N ASP A 24 1.68 -6.62 -7.41
CA ASP A 24 2.90 -7.24 -7.92
C ASP A 24 3.92 -7.50 -6.81
N TYR A 25 4.14 -6.53 -5.93
CA TYR A 25 5.06 -6.68 -4.78
C TYR A 25 4.58 -7.76 -3.80
N LEU A 26 3.28 -7.85 -3.50
CA LEU A 26 2.75 -8.89 -2.62
C LEU A 26 2.84 -10.28 -3.26
N ARG A 27 2.54 -10.39 -4.55
CA ARG A 27 2.69 -11.65 -5.29
C ARG A 27 4.14 -12.11 -5.32
N ALA A 28 5.07 -11.18 -5.56
CA ALA A 28 6.50 -11.45 -5.44
C ALA A 28 6.86 -11.91 -4.02
N ALA A 29 6.38 -11.22 -2.99
CA ALA A 29 6.62 -11.61 -1.59
C ALA A 29 6.17 -13.04 -1.31
N LYS A 30 4.97 -13.45 -1.77
CA LYS A 30 4.47 -14.83 -1.61
C LYS A 30 5.38 -15.87 -2.27
N VAL A 31 5.81 -15.61 -3.52
CA VAL A 31 6.68 -16.54 -4.25
C VAL A 31 8.05 -16.64 -3.59
N ILE A 32 8.64 -15.49 -3.22
CA ILE A 32 9.96 -15.40 -2.60
C ILE A 32 9.97 -16.04 -1.21
N TRP A 33 8.89 -15.90 -0.43
CA TRP A 33 8.78 -16.45 0.93
C TRP A 33 9.02 -17.97 0.97
N LEU A 34 8.57 -18.67 -0.08
CA LEU A 34 8.70 -20.12 -0.23
C LEU A 34 10.12 -20.57 -0.65
N GLN A 35 11.01 -19.63 -1.01
CA GLN A 35 12.36 -19.95 -1.43
C GLN A 35 13.33 -20.01 -0.23
N PRO A 36 14.28 -20.95 -0.18
CA PRO A 36 15.27 -21.02 0.89
C PRO A 36 16.07 -19.73 1.04
N ASN A 37 16.23 -19.25 2.28
CA ASN A 37 17.05 -18.09 2.66
C ASN A 37 16.62 -16.73 2.08
N LEU A 38 15.43 -16.62 1.48
CA LEU A 38 14.93 -15.36 0.92
C LEU A 38 13.82 -14.70 1.76
N GLN A 39 13.57 -15.16 2.98
CA GLN A 39 12.47 -14.68 3.82
C GLN A 39 12.58 -13.19 4.16
N SER A 40 13.78 -12.68 4.41
CA SER A 40 14.00 -11.23 4.62
C SER A 40 13.63 -10.42 3.38
N VAL A 41 13.98 -10.91 2.18
CA VAL A 41 13.64 -10.26 0.90
C VAL A 41 12.13 -10.29 0.68
N ALA A 42 11.46 -11.39 0.98
CA ALA A 42 10.00 -11.49 0.91
C ALA A 42 9.32 -10.49 1.85
N MET A 43 9.78 -10.36 3.10
CA MET A 43 9.27 -9.37 4.05
C MET A 43 9.45 -7.93 3.55
N VAL A 44 10.59 -7.59 2.95
CA VAL A 44 10.82 -6.27 2.36
C VAL A 44 9.84 -6.00 1.22
N ASN A 45 9.59 -6.98 0.34
CA ASN A 45 8.59 -6.83 -0.73
C ASN A 45 7.18 -6.60 -0.16
N ALA A 46 6.78 -7.34 0.87
CA ALA A 46 5.50 -7.13 1.54
C ALA A 46 5.42 -5.73 2.20
N ALA A 47 6.51 -5.28 2.82
CA ALA A 47 6.60 -3.95 3.41
C ALA A 47 6.44 -2.83 2.37
N ILE A 48 7.10 -2.97 1.21
CA ILE A 48 6.94 -2.04 0.08
C ILE A 48 5.48 -2.00 -0.36
N ALA A 49 4.84 -3.16 -0.53
CA ALA A 49 3.44 -3.19 -0.93
C ALA A 49 2.51 -2.50 0.07
N ILE A 50 2.70 -2.74 1.38
CA ILE A 50 1.94 -2.05 2.43
C ILE A 50 2.14 -0.53 2.34
N GLU A 51 3.38 -0.07 2.14
CA GLU A 51 3.68 1.36 1.98
C GLU A 51 2.92 1.95 0.78
N ILE A 52 2.93 1.25 -0.36
CA ILE A 52 2.25 1.67 -1.58
C ILE A 52 0.72 1.73 -1.36
N ILE A 53 0.13 0.71 -0.73
CA ILE A 53 -1.31 0.67 -0.43
C ILE A 53 -1.70 1.87 0.45
N LEU A 54 -0.98 2.10 1.56
CA LEU A 54 -1.28 3.22 2.46
C LEU A 54 -1.08 4.58 1.76
N LYS A 55 -0.06 4.70 0.91
CA LYS A 55 0.17 5.91 0.12
C LYS A 55 -0.87 6.15 -0.96
N SER A 56 -1.53 5.10 -1.48
CA SER A 56 -2.56 5.25 -2.52
C SER A 56 -3.70 6.19 -2.13
N PHE A 57 -4.00 6.28 -0.82
CA PHE A 57 -5.01 7.17 -0.24
C PHE A 57 -4.58 8.64 -0.18
N LEU A 58 -3.27 8.90 -0.13
CA LEU A 58 -2.68 10.23 0.05
C LEU A 58 -2.13 10.84 -1.23
N SER A 59 -1.92 9.99 -2.25
CA SER A 59 -1.22 10.32 -3.49
C SER A 59 -2.14 11.03 -4.48
N GLN A 60 -1.64 12.10 -5.10
CA GLN A 60 -2.40 12.87 -6.08
C GLN A 60 -1.80 12.69 -7.47
N PRO A 61 -2.61 12.55 -8.53
CA PRO A 61 -2.09 12.46 -9.89
C PRO A 61 -1.22 13.67 -10.24
N THR A 62 0.00 13.42 -10.71
CA THR A 62 0.90 14.44 -11.23
C THR A 62 0.29 15.07 -12.48
N ASN A 63 0.40 16.40 -12.60
CA ASN A 63 -0.08 17.10 -13.78
C ASN A 63 0.93 16.97 -14.93
N ASN A 64 0.89 15.85 -15.65
CA ASN A 64 1.74 15.58 -16.81
C ASN A 64 1.00 14.79 -17.90
N MET A 65 1.70 14.44 -18.98
CA MET A 65 1.13 13.72 -20.13
C MET A 65 0.57 12.31 -19.83
N ARG A 66 0.85 11.75 -18.64
CA ARG A 66 0.36 10.43 -18.21
C ARG A 66 -0.88 10.50 -17.31
N LYS A 67 -1.30 11.70 -16.92
CA LYS A 67 -2.51 11.87 -16.11
C LYS A 67 -3.74 11.32 -16.84
N GLY A 68 -4.53 10.50 -16.16
CA GLY A 68 -5.69 9.80 -16.71
C GLY A 68 -5.37 8.58 -17.56
N THR A 69 -4.10 8.19 -17.68
CA THR A 69 -3.70 6.96 -18.39
C THR A 69 -3.48 5.82 -17.39
N VAL A 70 -3.42 4.58 -17.88
CA VAL A 70 -3.08 3.40 -17.05
C VAL A 70 -1.70 3.50 -16.39
N GLY A 71 -0.80 4.33 -16.94
CA GLY A 71 0.54 4.59 -16.39
C GLY A 71 0.62 5.91 -15.61
N GLU A 72 -0.47 6.31 -14.95
CA GLU A 72 -0.55 7.56 -14.20
C GLU A 72 0.56 7.65 -13.14
N GLN A 73 1.13 8.84 -13.02
CA GLN A 73 2.16 9.15 -12.04
C GLN A 73 1.56 9.96 -10.91
N TYR A 74 2.10 9.77 -9.70
CA TYR A 74 1.55 10.39 -8.50
C TYR A 74 2.61 11.14 -7.69
N GLU A 75 2.16 12.21 -7.04
CA GLU A 75 2.93 12.96 -6.07
C GLU A 75 2.32 12.82 -4.67
N ILE A 76 3.20 12.74 -3.68
CA ILE A 76 2.83 12.77 -2.27
C ILE A 76 3.41 14.05 -1.68
N LYS A 77 2.53 14.99 -1.31
CA LYS A 77 2.91 16.34 -0.85
C LYS A 77 3.84 16.36 0.36
N LYS A 78 3.91 15.27 1.14
CA LYS A 78 4.87 15.09 2.23
C LYS A 78 5.54 13.72 2.09
N LYS A 79 6.87 13.68 2.06
CA LYS A 79 7.64 12.45 2.16
C LYS A 79 7.39 11.82 3.53
N VAL A 80 6.51 10.84 3.58
CA VAL A 80 6.28 10.00 4.75
C VAL A 80 6.63 8.58 4.34
N HIS A 81 7.45 7.92 5.14
CA HIS A 81 7.91 6.56 4.87
C HIS A 81 7.55 5.59 6.00
N LEU A 82 7.12 6.10 7.16
CA LEU A 82 6.75 5.27 8.30
C LEU A 82 5.28 4.86 8.22
N PHE A 83 4.98 3.58 8.40
CA PHE A 83 3.61 3.07 8.25
C PHE A 83 2.59 3.79 9.13
N ASN A 84 2.91 3.95 10.41
CA ASN A 84 2.06 4.63 11.40
C ASN A 84 1.78 6.10 10.99
N ASP A 85 2.79 6.82 10.51
CA ASP A 85 2.65 8.21 10.07
C ASP A 85 1.82 8.35 8.78
N ILE A 86 1.89 7.36 7.87
CA ILE A 86 1.06 7.32 6.65
C ILE A 86 -0.38 6.98 7.03
N ALA A 87 -0.57 5.92 7.83
CA ALA A 87 -1.87 5.44 8.29
C ALA A 87 -2.65 6.54 9.04
N ALA A 88 -1.99 7.29 9.91
CA ALA A 88 -2.60 8.39 10.67
C ALA A 88 -3.11 9.57 9.81
N ARG A 89 -2.76 9.60 8.52
CA ARG A 89 -3.19 10.65 7.57
C ARG A 89 -4.30 10.20 6.62
N ILE A 90 -4.64 8.91 6.63
CA ILE A 90 -5.80 8.40 5.90
C ILE A 90 -7.05 8.97 6.55
N ASP A 91 -8.05 9.31 5.74
CA ASP A 91 -9.33 9.80 6.23
C ASP A 91 -9.92 8.80 7.23
N ARG A 92 -10.31 9.28 8.42
CA ARG A 92 -10.70 8.39 9.54
C ARG A 92 -11.88 7.50 9.18
N ASP A 93 -12.88 8.05 8.48
CA ASP A 93 -14.07 7.29 8.10
C ASP A 93 -13.71 6.14 7.15
N ILE A 94 -12.79 6.36 6.21
CA ILE A 94 -12.28 5.31 5.33
C ILE A 94 -11.43 4.32 6.12
N TYR A 95 -10.53 4.81 6.97
CA TYR A 95 -9.65 3.96 7.78
C TYR A 95 -10.44 2.98 8.65
N ASP A 96 -11.52 3.46 9.29
CA ASP A 96 -12.42 2.66 10.09
C ASP A 96 -13.30 1.75 9.22
N LYS A 97 -13.82 2.24 8.09
CA LYS A 97 -14.59 1.42 7.13
C LYS A 97 -13.79 0.24 6.59
N LEU A 98 -12.50 0.45 6.31
CA LEU A 98 -11.58 -0.60 5.87
C LEU A 98 -11.08 -1.49 7.01
N ASN A 99 -11.46 -1.17 8.25
CA ASN A 99 -11.03 -1.83 9.48
C ASN A 99 -9.50 -1.87 9.60
N PHE A 100 -8.81 -0.79 9.21
CA PHE A 100 -7.35 -0.72 9.32
C PHE A 100 -6.87 -0.52 10.76
N SER A 101 -7.75 -0.07 11.65
CA SER A 101 -7.48 0.12 13.09
C SER A 101 -6.99 -1.15 13.78
N ARG A 102 -7.41 -2.34 13.34
CA ARG A 102 -6.89 -3.62 13.86
C ARG A 102 -5.39 -3.81 13.65
N TYR A 103 -4.79 -3.12 12.67
CA TYR A 103 -3.36 -3.22 12.33
C TYR A 103 -2.52 -2.09 12.93
N CYS A 104 -3.07 -1.19 13.77
CA CYS A 104 -2.32 -0.10 14.38
C CYS A 104 -1.05 -0.57 15.10
N SER A 105 -1.15 -1.64 15.90
CA SER A 105 0.01 -2.23 16.59
C SER A 105 1.06 -2.76 15.62
N PHE A 106 0.62 -3.36 14.50
CA PHE A 106 1.51 -3.82 13.44
C PHE A 106 2.23 -2.61 12.80
N PHE A 107 1.51 -1.55 12.44
CA PHE A 107 2.08 -0.36 11.83
C PHE A 107 3.08 0.35 12.75
N GLU A 108 2.82 0.40 14.06
CA GLU A 108 3.76 0.99 15.03
C GLU A 108 5.02 0.15 15.20
N LYS A 109 4.87 -1.16 15.44
CA LYS A 109 5.99 -2.10 15.63
C LYS A 109 6.86 -2.23 14.38
N ASN A 110 6.27 -2.10 13.20
CA ASN A 110 6.92 -2.28 11.91
C ASN A 110 7.09 -0.97 11.13
N LYS A 111 7.01 0.19 11.80
CA LYS A 111 6.99 1.50 11.13
C LYS A 111 8.16 1.73 10.18
N ALA A 112 9.34 1.21 10.48
CA ALA A 112 10.55 1.32 9.67
C ALA A 112 10.94 0.01 8.98
N LEU A 113 10.02 -0.97 8.86
CA LEU A 113 10.31 -2.31 8.35
C LEU A 113 11.00 -2.29 6.97
N PHE A 114 10.55 -1.41 6.09
CA PHE A 114 11.17 -1.19 4.78
C PHE A 114 12.61 -0.71 4.90
N VAL A 115 12.94 0.15 5.86
CA VAL A 115 14.29 0.71 6.01
C VAL A 115 15.22 -0.30 6.67
N GLU A 116 14.77 -0.90 7.78
CA GLU A 116 15.56 -1.75 8.67
C GLU A 116 15.84 -3.15 8.09
N SER A 117 15.03 -3.63 7.15
CA SER A 117 15.14 -5.01 6.66
C SER A 117 15.87 -5.16 5.32
N ARG A 118 16.31 -4.05 4.69
CA ARG A 118 16.96 -4.09 3.36
C ARG A 118 18.37 -4.68 3.40
N TYR A 119 19.12 -4.40 4.45
CA TYR A 119 20.53 -4.71 4.54
C TYR A 119 20.79 -5.56 5.79
N PRO A 120 20.65 -6.90 5.70
CA PRO A 120 20.76 -7.80 6.86
C PRO A 120 22.17 -7.83 7.49
N TYR A 121 23.16 -7.20 6.86
CA TYR A 121 24.50 -7.02 7.42
C TYR A 121 24.65 -5.73 8.25
N GLU A 122 23.64 -4.86 8.29
CA GLU A 122 23.67 -3.66 9.13
C GLU A 122 23.34 -3.99 10.59
N PRO A 123 23.99 -3.37 11.59
CA PRO A 123 23.73 -3.65 13.00
C PRO A 123 22.29 -3.36 13.45
N SER A 124 21.61 -2.43 12.78
CA SER A 124 20.21 -2.09 13.02
C SER A 124 19.22 -3.05 12.34
N SER A 125 19.70 -4.02 11.57
CA SER A 125 18.83 -4.92 10.81
C SER A 125 18.14 -5.95 11.69
N ARG A 126 16.96 -6.38 11.24
CA ARG A 126 16.21 -7.42 11.93
C ARG A 126 16.87 -8.79 11.74
N GLY A 127 17.18 -9.45 12.85
CA GLY A 127 17.77 -10.80 12.87
C GLY A 127 16.79 -11.96 12.70
N SER A 128 15.48 -11.71 12.62
CA SER A 128 14.45 -12.74 12.45
C SER A 128 13.40 -12.33 11.41
N PHE A 129 12.76 -13.34 10.82
CA PHE A 129 11.72 -13.17 9.81
C PHE A 129 10.43 -13.92 10.17
N ASN A 130 9.30 -13.35 9.75
CA ASN A 130 7.97 -13.94 9.83
C ASN A 130 7.15 -13.52 8.58
N ASP A 131 6.00 -14.16 8.36
CA ASP A 131 5.09 -13.87 7.25
C ASP A 131 4.02 -12.84 7.60
N GLU A 132 4.08 -12.22 8.78
CA GLU A 132 3.07 -11.29 9.31
C GLU A 132 2.81 -10.13 8.34
N ALA A 133 3.86 -9.56 7.76
CA ALA A 133 3.74 -8.48 6.77
C ALA A 133 3.07 -8.94 5.46
N ILE A 134 3.26 -10.20 5.06
CA ILE A 134 2.60 -10.76 3.87
C ILE A 134 1.09 -10.89 4.15
N HIS A 135 0.71 -11.47 5.28
CA HIS A 135 -0.70 -11.61 5.68
C HIS A 135 -1.41 -10.27 5.82
N VAL A 136 -0.81 -9.32 6.56
CA VAL A 136 -1.37 -7.97 6.72
C VAL A 136 -1.50 -7.28 5.37
N GLY A 137 -0.46 -7.36 4.54
CA GLY A 137 -0.45 -6.78 3.19
C GLY A 137 -1.59 -7.30 2.31
N ILE A 138 -1.83 -8.61 2.31
CA ILE A 138 -2.95 -9.24 1.58
C ILE A 138 -4.31 -8.76 2.13
N GLU A 139 -4.47 -8.73 3.46
CA GLU A 139 -5.75 -8.31 4.06
C GLU A 139 -6.08 -6.84 3.75
N ILE A 140 -5.12 -5.92 3.90
CA ILE A 140 -5.35 -4.50 3.59
C ILE A 140 -5.52 -4.26 2.08
N PHE A 141 -4.81 -5.03 1.24
CA PHE A 141 -4.98 -4.98 -0.21
C PHE A 141 -6.41 -5.37 -0.58
N ASN A 142 -6.90 -6.50 -0.08
CA ASN A 142 -8.25 -7.00 -0.38
C ASN A 142 -9.34 -6.04 0.13
N ALA A 143 -9.16 -5.44 1.30
CA ALA A 143 -10.08 -4.41 1.80
C ALA A 143 -10.09 -3.16 0.90
N THR A 144 -8.91 -2.69 0.49
CA THR A 144 -8.76 -1.52 -0.40
C THR A 144 -9.37 -1.78 -1.77
N MET A 145 -9.07 -2.93 -2.38
CA MET A 145 -9.62 -3.36 -3.67
C MET A 145 -11.15 -3.45 -3.64
N ARG A 146 -11.71 -4.04 -2.57
CA ARG A 146 -13.16 -4.09 -2.37
C ARG A 146 -13.75 -2.68 -2.32
N TRP A 147 -13.13 -1.78 -1.56
CA TRP A 147 -13.60 -0.40 -1.46
C TRP A 147 -13.55 0.36 -2.79
N TYR A 148 -12.47 0.21 -3.58
CA TYR A 148 -12.37 0.82 -4.91
C TYR A 148 -13.51 0.33 -5.82
N LYS A 149 -13.81 -0.98 -5.82
CA LYS A 149 -14.93 -1.56 -6.58
C LYS A 149 -16.29 -1.04 -6.10
N GLU A 150 -16.55 -1.07 -4.78
CA GLU A 150 -17.82 -0.65 -4.19
C GLU A 150 -18.14 0.83 -4.41
N THR A 151 -17.12 1.67 -4.59
CA THR A 151 -17.26 3.11 -4.83
C THR A 151 -17.21 3.48 -6.32
N GLY A 152 -17.19 2.48 -7.21
CA GLY A 152 -17.31 2.69 -8.65
C GLY A 152 -16.04 3.15 -9.34
N ASN A 153 -14.86 2.81 -8.82
CA ASN A 153 -13.60 3.12 -9.49
C ASN A 153 -13.60 2.57 -10.93
N GLU A 154 -13.30 3.44 -11.90
CA GLU A 154 -13.46 3.10 -13.31
C GLU A 154 -12.24 2.46 -13.97
N ASP A 155 -11.12 2.38 -13.25
CA ASP A 155 -9.85 1.87 -13.78
C ASP A 155 -10.01 0.43 -14.31
N PRO A 156 -9.51 0.14 -15.53
CA PRO A 156 -9.66 -1.18 -16.13
C PRO A 156 -9.10 -2.32 -15.29
N TRP A 157 -7.98 -2.11 -14.60
CA TRP A 157 -7.33 -3.13 -13.78
C TRP A 157 -8.17 -3.44 -12.54
N VAL A 158 -8.69 -2.41 -11.88
CA VAL A 158 -9.61 -2.56 -10.73
C VAL A 158 -10.88 -3.30 -11.13
N LYS A 159 -11.44 -3.00 -12.30
CA LYS A 159 -12.63 -3.71 -12.82
C LYS A 159 -12.32 -5.18 -13.09
N ALA A 160 -11.20 -5.47 -13.74
CA ALA A 160 -10.80 -6.82 -14.12
C ALA A 160 -10.40 -7.71 -12.93
N TYR A 161 -9.85 -7.15 -11.85
CA TYR A 161 -9.40 -7.95 -10.69
C TYR A 161 -10.54 -8.82 -10.11
N PRO A 162 -10.35 -10.12 -9.82
CA PRO A 162 -9.08 -10.86 -9.76
C PRO A 162 -8.58 -11.45 -11.09
N ASP A 163 -9.32 -11.27 -12.19
CA ASP A 163 -9.02 -11.84 -13.51
C ASP A 163 -8.01 -10.98 -14.30
N VAL A 164 -6.90 -10.62 -13.64
CA VAL A 164 -5.81 -9.82 -14.18
C VAL A 164 -4.60 -10.69 -14.52
N ALA A 165 -3.69 -10.15 -15.35
CA ALA A 165 -2.46 -10.85 -15.70
C ALA A 165 -1.67 -11.26 -14.44
N GLY A 166 -1.45 -12.57 -14.31
CA GLY A 166 -0.75 -13.18 -13.19
C GLY A 166 -1.61 -13.44 -11.93
N GLY A 167 -2.89 -13.09 -11.96
CA GLY A 167 -3.89 -13.51 -10.99
C GLY A 167 -3.91 -12.70 -9.68
N PRO A 168 -4.76 -13.14 -8.73
CA PRO A 168 -4.94 -12.46 -7.46
C PRO A 168 -3.72 -12.60 -6.54
N VAL A 169 -3.66 -11.67 -5.59
CA VAL A 169 -2.71 -11.71 -4.48
C VAL A 169 -3.10 -12.79 -3.47
#